data_AF-X1VRI5-F1
#
_entry.id   AF-X1VRI5-F1
#
_cell.length_a   1.000
_cell.length_b   1.000
_cell.length_c   1.000
_cell.angle_alpha   90.00
_cell.angle_beta   90.00
_cell.angle_gamma   90.00
#
_symmetry.space_group_name_H-M   'P 1'
#
loop_
_entity.id
_entity.type
_entity.pdbx_description
1 polymer ?
#
loop_
_entity_poly.entity_id
_entity_poly.type
_entity_poly.pdbx_seq_one_letter_code
_entity_poly.pdbx_strand_id
1 'polypeptide(L)' 'HNREYEITSIEGKKIPIICSTSAFRDAGGRVTGGIEIFKDISELKSLQEEIVRREKKYRRIFEGSHDMIYTTNLQGK' A
#
# COMPACT_ATOMS: atom_id res chain seq x y z
N HIS A 1 -11.22 11.74 6.90
CA HIS A 1 -11.46 10.43 6.24
C HIS A 1 -10.21 10.04 5.48
N ASN A 2 -9.71 8.81 5.64
CA ASN A 2 -8.51 8.36 4.93
C ASN A 2 -8.86 8.01 3.49
N ARG A 3 -8.19 8.64 2.52
CA ARG A 3 -8.34 8.35 1.09
C ARG A 3 -6.98 8.32 0.42
N GLU A 4 -6.82 7.42 -0.53
CA GLU A 4 -5.61 7.38 -1.37
C GLU A 4 -5.69 8.45 -2.47
N TYR A 5 -4.56 9.13 -2.67
CA TYR A 5 -4.37 10.12 -3.72
C TYR A 5 -2.99 9.96 -4.33
N GLU A 6 -2.80 10.53 -5.52
CA GLU A 6 -1.49 10.75 -6.10
C GLU A 6 -1.20 12.25 -6.06
N ILE A 7 -0.10 12.64 -5.42
CA ILE A 7 0.38 14.02 -5.41
C ILE A 7 1.62 14.13 -6.28
N THR A 8 1.92 15.35 -6.73
CA THR A 8 3.14 15.65 -7.48
C THR A 8 4.07 16.47 -6.59
N SER A 9 5.29 15.99 -6.36
CA SER A 9 6.31 16.74 -5.63
C SER A 9 6.75 17.97 -6.44
N ILE A 10 7.48 18.89 -5.78
CA ILE A 10 8.08 20.05 -6.46
C ILE A 10 9.06 19.64 -7.59
N GLU A 11 9.58 18.42 -7.54
CA GLU A 11 10.47 17.84 -8.55
C GLU A 11 9.69 17.16 -9.70
N GLY A 12 8.36 17.21 -9.69
CA GLY A 12 7.52 16.57 -10.69
C GLY A 12 7.29 15.06 -10.48
N LYS A 13 7.78 14.50 -9.37
CA LYS A 13 7.60 13.07 -9.06
C LYS A 13 6.19 12.81 -8.53
N LYS A 14 5.52 11.81 -9.10
CA LYS A 14 4.25 11.27 -8.58
C LYS A 14 4.50 10.44 -7.31
N ILE A 15 3.82 10.80 -6.23
CA ILE A 15 3.93 10.11 -4.93
C ILE A 15 2.54 9.65 -4.52
N PRO A 16 2.31 8.34 -4.35
CA PRO A 16 1.07 7.85 -3.78
C PRO A 16 1.05 8.17 -2.28
N ILE A 17 -0.07 8.73 -1.83
CA ILE A 17 -0.28 9.10 -0.43
C ILE A 17 -1.63 8.60 0.08
N ILE A 18 -1.73 8.43 1.39
CA ILE A 18 -3.00 8.46 2.08
C ILE A 18 -3.16 9.84 2.69
N CYS A 19 -4.26 10.53 2.35
CA CYS A 19 -4.64 11.80 2.94
C CYS A 19 -5.80 11.61 3.93
N SER A 20 -5.75 12.30 5.06
CA SER A 20 -6.91 12.51 5.93
C SER A 20 -7.10 13.98 6.25
N THR A 21 -8.29 14.47 5.95
CA THR A 21 -8.70 15.86 6.20
C THR A 21 -9.73 15.93 7.32
N SER A 22 -9.57 16.90 8.21
CA SER A 22 -10.56 17.28 9.22
C SER A 22 -10.70 18.80 9.28
N ALA A 23 -11.94 19.28 9.38
CA ALA A 23 -12.25 20.71 9.49
C ALA A 23 -12.53 21.08 10.95
N PHE A 24 -11.96 22.19 11.39
CA PHE A 24 -12.28 22.80 12.69
C PHE A 24 -13.49 23.70 12.53
N ARG A 25 -14.42 23.62 13.48
CA ARG A 25 -15.65 24.42 13.48
C ARG A 25 -15.78 25.17 14.79
N ASP A 26 -16.25 26.40 14.73
CA ASP A 26 -16.64 27.16 15.92
C ASP A 26 -17.97 26.63 16.50
N ALA A 27 -18.39 27.19 17.64
CA ALA A 27 -19.65 26.82 18.29
C ALA A 27 -20.89 27.08 17.42
N GLY A 28 -20.80 27.96 16.42
CA GLY A 28 -21.85 28.22 15.44
C GLY A 28 -21.79 27.31 14.21
N GLY A 29 -20.88 26.34 14.18
CA GLY A 29 -20.70 25.40 13.06
C GLY A 29 -19.90 25.94 11.88
N ARG A 30 -19.40 27.19 11.95
CA ARG A 30 -18.62 27.81 10.88
C ARG A 30 -17.23 27.22 10.85
N VAL A 31 -16.73 26.91 9.64
CA VAL A 31 -15.37 26.38 9.46
C VAL A 31 -14.35 27.46 9.80
N THR A 32 -13.48 27.20 10.76
CA THR A 32 -12.42 28.12 11.21
C THR A 32 -11.03 27.72 10.72
N GLY A 33 -10.91 26.51 10.18
CA GLY A 33 -9.67 25.98 9.62
C GLY A 33 -9.77 24.49 9.36
N GLY A 34 -8.63 23.86 9.10
CA GLY A 34 -8.56 22.42 8.93
C GLY A 34 -7.15 21.91 9.11
N ILE A 35 -7.06 20.59 9.25
CA ILE A 35 -5.81 19.84 9.25
C ILE A 35 -5.88 18.79 8.15
N GLU A 36 -4.79 18.70 7.39
CA GLU A 36 -4.56 17.64 6.43
C GLU A 36 -3.30 16.89 6.83
N ILE A 37 -3.41 15.56 6.82
CA ILE A 37 -2.29 14.66 7.10
C ILE A 37 -2.05 13.85 5.84
N PHE A 38 -0.85 13.98 5.29
CA PHE A 38 -0.38 13.23 4.13
C PHE A 38 0.63 12.19 4.59
N LYS A 39 0.38 10.91 4.27
CA LYS A 39 1.32 9.83 4.51
C LYS A 39 1.76 9.24 3.18
N ASP A 40 3.06 9.32 2.88
CA ASP A 40 3.66 8.61 1.74
C ASP A 40 3.48 7.10 1.91
N ILE A 41 2.94 6.44 0.89
CA ILE A 41 2.71 4.99 0.87
C ILE A 41 3.50 4.29 -0.25
N SER A 42 4.53 4.93 -0.80
CA SER A 42 5.40 4.38 -1.85
C SER A 42 6.05 3.07 -1.41
N GLU A 43 6.63 3.04 -0.21
CA GLU A 43 7.28 1.86 0.34
C GLU A 43 6.26 0.72 0.56
N LEU A 44 5.09 1.05 1.10
CA LEU A 44 4.02 0.08 1.32
C LEU A 44 3.59 -0.58 0.00
N LYS A 45 3.37 0.21 -1.05
CA LYS A 45 3.01 -0.30 -2.38
C LYS A 45 4.12 -1.15 -2.99
N SER A 46 5.38 -0.72 -2.86
CA SER A 46 6.53 -1.49 -3.34
C SER A 46 6.61 -2.88 -2.68
N LEU A 47 6.41 -2.96 -1.36
CA LEU A 47 6.41 -4.22 -0.63
C LEU A 47 5.23 -5.12 -1.02
N GLN A 48 4.04 -4.55 -1.19
CA GLN A 48 2.86 -5.28 -1.66
C GLN A 48 3.08 -5.87 -3.05
N GLU A 49 3.64 -5.10 -3.98
CA GLU A 49 3.98 -5.59 -5.31
C GLU A 49 5.04 -6.69 -5.27
N GLU A 50 6.03 -6.56 -4.39
CA GLU A 50 7.07 -7.57 -4.24
C GLU A 50 6.49 -8.91 -3.77
N ILE A 51 5.58 -8.89 -2.80
CA ILE A 51 4.86 -10.08 -2.35
C ILE A 51 4.12 -10.72 -3.52
N VAL A 52 3.33 -9.94 -4.27
CA VAL A 52 2.57 -10.44 -5.44
C VAL A 52 3.51 -11.00 -6.52
N ARG A 53 4.64 -10.34 -6.77
CA ARG A 53 5.65 -10.82 -7.73
C ARG A 53 6.26 -12.15 -7.29
N ARG A 54 6.59 -12.29 -6.00
CA ARG A 54 7.13 -13.52 -5.43
C ARG A 54 6.12 -14.66 -5.53
N GLU A 55 4.86 -14.45 -5.12
CA GLU A 55 3.80 -15.47 -5.23
C GLU A 55 3.60 -15.94 -6.68
N LYS A 56 3.52 -15.00 -7.64
CA LYS A 56 3.40 -15.33 -9.06
C LYS A 56 4.61 -16.09 -9.59
N LYS A 57 5.82 -15.80 -9.09
CA LYS A 57 7.03 -16.54 -9.45
C LYS A 57 6.99 -17.97 -8.91
N TYR A 58 6.67 -18.15 -7.62
CA TYR A 58 6.52 -19.47 -7.00
C TYR A 58 5.46 -20.32 -7.70
N ARG A 59 4.28 -19.74 -7.95
CA ARG A 59 3.18 -20.44 -8.64
C ARG A 59 3.59 -20.95 -10.02
N ARG A 60 4.26 -20.11 -10.83
CA ARG A 60 4.76 -20.51 -12.15
C ARG A 60 5.77 -21.64 -12.10
N ILE A 61 6.66 -21.65 -11.10
CA ILE A 61 7.64 -22.73 -10.92
C ILE A 61 6.92 -24.03 -10.56
N PHE A 62 5.93 -23.97 -9.66
CA PHE A 62 5.19 -25.14 -9.21
C PHE A 62 4.29 -25.72 -10.30
N GLU A 63 3.49 -24.88 -10.98
CA GLU A 63 2.58 -25.30 -12.05
C GLU A 63 3.32 -25.67 -13.34
N GLY A 64 4.49 -25.08 -13.60
CA GLY A 64 5.30 -25.38 -14.78
C GLY A 64 6.22 -26.60 -14.61
N SER A 65 6.38 -27.12 -13.39
CA SER A 65 7.17 -28.31 -13.11
C SER A 65 6.35 -29.57 -13.39
N HIS A 66 6.88 -30.47 -14.21
CA HIS A 66 6.32 -31.83 -14.36
C HIS A 66 6.70 -32.75 -13.18
N ASP A 67 7.62 -32.30 -12.33
CA ASP A 67 8.04 -33.01 -11.12
C ASP A 67 7.18 -32.62 -9.91
N MET A 68 6.85 -33.60 -9.08
CA MET A 68 6.15 -33.38 -7.80
C MET A 68 7.05 -32.59 -6.84
N ILE A 69 6.71 -31.32 -6.61
CA ILE A 69 7.36 -30.50 -5.59
C ILE A 69 6.52 -30.59 -4.30
N TYR A 70 7.11 -31.05 -3.21
CA TYR A 70 6.47 -31.06 -1.89
C TYR A 70 7.31 -30.24 -0.91
N THR A 71 6.64 -29.39 -0.12
CA THR A 71 7.27 -28.61 0.95
C THR A 71 6.66 -29.03 2.27
N THR A 72 7.50 -29.28 3.28
CA THR A 72 7.08 -29.58 4.64
C THR A 72 7.72 -28.60 5.62
N ASN A 73 7.07 -28.41 6.77
CA ASN A 73 7.68 -27.70 7.88
C ASN A 73 8.81 -28.52 8.54
N LEU A 74 9.54 -27.95 9.51
CA LEU A 74 10.60 -28.65 10.26
C LEU A 74 10.14 -29.92 10.99
N GLN A 75 8.82 -30.13 11.11
CA GLN A 75 8.20 -31.27 11.79
C GLN A 75 7.72 -32.35 10.80
N GLY A 76 7.99 -32.21 9.49
CA GLY A 76 7.65 -33.23 8.51
C GLY A 76 6.15 -33.34 8.19
N LYS A 77 5.35 -32.31 8.53
CA LYS A 77 3.94 -32.17 8.12
C LYS A 77 3.77 -31.24 6.92
#